data_AF-A0A2V8ZAJ7-F1
#
_entry.id   AF-A0A2V8ZAJ7-F1
#
_cell.length_a   1.000
_cell.length_b   1.000
_cell.length_c   1.000
_cell.angle_alpha   90.00
_cell.angle_beta   90.00
_cell.angle_gamma   90.00
#
_symmetry.space_group_name_H-M   'P 1'
#
loop_
_entity.id
_entity.type
_entity.pdbx_description
1 polymer ?
#
loop_
_entity_poly.entity_id
_entity_poly.type
_entity_poly.pdbx_seq_one_letter_code
_entity_poly.pdbx_strand_id
1 'polypeptide(L)'
;MIRPVHTPIGSASTACIVFSFLVLFTPDVTPAPTPLGQLIQTIRSEVKAEEAMNFMRQVYSTDRWFTFPKFHETAEYVKQSMKGIGLEEVELSGAPADGSSQSGFWTMPLAWDVKAARLEIVDPPLPIIGTSLHWQTIREFRHRLECGVGQRLQKGARRRS
;
A
#
# COMPACT_ATOMS: atom_id res chain seq x y z
N MET A 1 -3.64 17.86 79.99
CA MET A 1 -5.01 17.49 79.57
C MET A 1 -4.87 16.45 78.47
N ILE A 2 -4.88 15.16 78.84
CA ILE A 2 -4.68 14.03 77.93
C ILE A 2 -6.02 13.31 77.84
N ARG A 3 -6.60 13.23 76.64
CA ARG A 3 -7.80 12.41 76.39
C ARG A 3 -7.37 11.10 75.74
N PRO A 4 -7.75 9.94 76.28
CA PRO A 4 -7.55 8.67 75.61
C PRO A 4 -8.58 8.52 74.48
N VAL A 5 -8.12 8.17 73.28
CA VAL A 5 -8.98 7.70 72.19
C VAL A 5 -9.12 6.19 72.34
N HIS A 6 -10.35 5.77 72.61
CA HIS A 6 -10.77 4.37 72.61
C HIS A 6 -10.96 3.94 71.15
N THR A 7 -10.24 2.92 70.70
CA THR A 7 -10.63 2.14 69.51
C THR A 7 -11.66 1.09 69.93
N PRO A 8 -12.79 0.95 69.22
CA PRO A 8 -13.57 -0.26 69.26
C PRO A 8 -13.10 -1.20 68.13
N ILE A 9 -12.65 -2.38 68.56
CA ILE A 9 -12.54 -3.58 67.73
C ILE A 9 -13.96 -3.92 67.25
N GLY A 10 -14.23 -3.62 65.99
CA GLY A 10 -15.49 -3.92 65.30
C GLY A 10 -15.34 -5.18 64.46
N SER A 11 -16.06 -6.22 64.88
CA SER A 11 -16.52 -7.42 64.15
C SER A 11 -16.12 -7.49 62.67
N ALA A 12 -15.27 -8.47 62.34
CA ALA A 12 -15.03 -8.90 60.98
C ALA A 12 -16.36 -9.34 60.35
N SER A 13 -16.89 -8.47 59.49
CA SER A 13 -18.16 -8.67 58.79
C SER A 13 -18.02 -9.85 57.83
N THR A 14 -18.75 -10.92 58.15
CA THR A 14 -18.80 -12.22 57.45
C THR A 14 -19.16 -12.11 55.96
N ALA A 15 -19.56 -10.92 55.50
CA ALA A 15 -19.88 -10.59 54.11
C ALA A 15 -18.65 -10.61 53.16
N CYS A 16 -17.42 -10.40 53.66
CA CYS A 16 -16.23 -10.38 52.81
C CYS A 16 -15.74 -11.78 52.37
N ILE A 17 -16.13 -12.84 53.10
CA ILE A 17 -15.68 -14.20 52.81
C ILE A 17 -16.46 -14.79 51.64
N VAL A 18 -17.76 -14.48 51.52
CA VAL A 18 -18.61 -14.99 50.44
C VAL A 18 -18.30 -14.33 49.10
N PHE A 19 -17.96 -13.03 49.11
CA PHE A 19 -17.57 -12.31 47.88
C PHE A 19 -16.17 -12.72 47.38
N SER A 20 -15.27 -13.11 48.29
CA SER A 20 -13.92 -13.60 47.94
C SER A 20 -13.93 -15.02 47.37
N PHE A 21 -14.90 -15.85 47.74
CA PHE A 21 -15.03 -17.22 47.20
C PHE A 21 -15.67 -17.28 45.81
N LEU A 22 -16.42 -16.25 45.40
CA LEU A 22 -17.12 -16.23 44.11
C LEU A 22 -16.27 -15.64 42.96
N VAL A 23 -15.06 -15.16 43.24
CA VAL A 23 -14.10 -14.68 42.22
C VAL A 23 -13.07 -15.77 41.84
N LEU A 24 -13.00 -16.87 42.58
CA LEU A 24 -12.02 -17.95 42.34
C LEU A 24 -12.49 -19.05 41.37
N PHE A 25 -13.71 -18.93 40.85
CA PHE A 25 -14.30 -19.87 39.88
C PHE A 25 -14.71 -19.16 38.59
N THR A 26 -13.86 -18.27 38.07
CA THR A 26 -13.89 -18.08 36.61
C THR A 26 -13.26 -19.34 36.02
N PRO A 27 -13.98 -20.20 35.29
CA PRO A 27 -13.29 -21.17 34.45
C PRO A 27 -12.31 -20.36 33.61
N ASP A 28 -11.04 -20.77 33.63
CA ASP A 28 -10.06 -20.30 32.67
C ASP A 28 -10.61 -20.70 31.30
N VAL A 29 -11.37 -19.81 30.67
CA VAL A 29 -11.77 -19.93 29.27
C VAL A 29 -10.51 -19.58 28.50
N THR A 30 -9.53 -20.47 28.56
CA THR A 30 -8.46 -20.48 27.59
C THR A 30 -9.15 -20.95 26.31
N PRO A 31 -9.37 -20.07 25.31
CA PRO A 31 -9.92 -20.54 24.05
C PRO A 31 -8.98 -21.62 23.54
N ALA A 32 -9.55 -22.80 23.24
CA ALA A 32 -8.79 -23.88 22.62
C ALA A 32 -8.06 -23.31 21.39
N PRO A 33 -6.81 -23.74 21.12
CA PRO A 33 -6.05 -23.21 19.99
C PRO A 33 -6.87 -23.36 18.72
N THR A 34 -7.31 -22.23 18.14
CA THR A 34 -8.09 -22.22 16.92
C THR A 34 -7.30 -22.94 15.83
N PRO A 35 -7.85 -24.01 15.22
CA PRO A 35 -7.21 -24.65 14.09
C PRO A 35 -6.92 -23.59 13.02
N LEU A 36 -5.70 -23.57 12.48
CA LEU A 36 -5.27 -22.60 11.46
C LEU A 36 -6.28 -22.48 10.31
N GLY A 37 -6.92 -23.58 9.91
CA GLY A 37 -7.95 -23.58 8.88
C GLY A 37 -9.17 -22.73 9.23
N GLN A 38 -9.64 -22.77 10.48
CA GLN A 38 -10.75 -21.94 10.94
C GLN A 38 -10.34 -20.46 10.95
N LEU A 39 -9.14 -20.15 11.43
CA LEU A 39 -8.61 -18.78 11.43
C LEU A 39 -8.52 -18.20 10.01
N ILE A 40 -7.99 -18.97 9.06
CA ILE A 40 -7.92 -18.56 7.65
C ILE A 40 -9.32 -18.30 7.09
N GLN A 41 -10.30 -19.14 7.42
CA GLN A 41 -11.66 -19.00 6.92
C GLN A 41 -12.35 -17.75 7.49
N THR A 42 -12.16 -17.47 8.78
CA THR A 42 -12.63 -16.22 9.42
C THR A 42 -11.98 -14.99 8.80
N ILE A 43 -10.66 -15.00 8.58
CA ILE A 43 -9.99 -13.86 7.95
C ILE A 43 -10.53 -13.64 6.54
N ARG A 44 -10.70 -14.72 5.75
CA ARG A 44 -11.22 -14.63 4.38
C ARG A 44 -12.63 -14.07 4.29
N SER A 45 -13.51 -14.37 5.25
CA SER A 45 -14.88 -13.84 5.23
C SER A 45 -14.93 -12.34 5.52
N GLU A 46 -13.94 -11.80 6.22
CA GLU A 46 -13.86 -10.37 6.55
C GLU A 46 -13.16 -9.54 5.46
N VAL A 47 -12.49 -10.16 4.49
CA VAL A 47 -11.81 -9.44 3.40
C VAL A 47 -12.83 -8.89 2.41
N LYS A 48 -12.92 -7.57 2.33
CA LYS A 48 -13.78 -6.86 1.39
C LYS A 48 -13.01 -6.45 0.14
N ALA A 49 -13.10 -7.24 -0.92
CA ALA A 49 -12.35 -7.05 -2.16
C ALA A 49 -12.56 -5.66 -2.81
N GLU A 50 -13.77 -5.12 -2.77
CA GLU A 50 -14.07 -3.80 -3.34
C GLU A 50 -13.38 -2.67 -2.58
N GLU A 51 -13.33 -2.73 -1.24
CA GLU A 51 -12.62 -1.75 -0.42
C GLU A 51 -11.11 -1.80 -0.72
N ALA A 52 -10.55 -3.01 -0.86
CA ALA A 52 -9.14 -3.18 -1.24
C ALA A 52 -8.83 -2.61 -2.64
N MET A 53 -9.71 -2.83 -3.61
CA MET A 53 -9.55 -2.29 -4.97
C MET A 53 -9.69 -0.77 -5.00
N ASN A 54 -10.61 -0.19 -4.23
CA ASN A 54 -10.74 1.25 -4.10
C ASN A 54 -9.49 1.87 -3.46
N PHE A 55 -8.98 1.26 -2.39
CA PHE A 55 -7.73 1.71 -1.76
C PHE A 55 -6.56 1.69 -2.75
N MET A 56 -6.39 0.60 -3.50
CA MET A 56 -5.35 0.48 -4.52
C MET A 56 -5.47 1.55 -5.62
N ARG A 57 -6.70 1.87 -6.07
CA ARG A 57 -6.93 2.93 -7.07
C ARG A 57 -6.51 4.30 -6.54
N GLN A 58 -6.73 4.59 -5.26
CA GLN A 58 -6.29 5.85 -4.64
C GLN A 58 -4.76 5.94 -4.63
N VAL A 59 -4.07 4.89 -4.16
CA VAL A 59 -2.60 4.80 -4.18
C VAL A 59 -2.06 4.99 -5.59
N TYR A 60 -2.64 4.31 -6.58
CA TYR A 60 -2.20 4.41 -7.97
C TYR A 60 -2.41 5.81 -8.58
N SER A 61 -3.46 6.53 -8.16
CA SER A 61 -3.81 7.83 -8.73
C SER A 61 -2.71 8.89 -8.58
N THR A 62 -1.89 8.75 -7.54
CA THR A 62 -0.74 9.59 -7.22
C THR A 62 0.57 8.92 -7.64
N ASP A 63 0.78 7.64 -7.34
CA ASP A 63 2.05 6.95 -7.64
C ASP A 63 2.36 6.86 -9.13
N ARG A 64 1.34 6.82 -10.01
CA ARG A 64 1.54 6.75 -11.46
C ARG A 64 2.34 7.90 -12.05
N TRP A 65 2.42 9.03 -11.33
CA TRP A 65 3.16 10.21 -11.78
C TRP A 65 4.66 10.06 -11.55
N PHE A 66 5.08 9.15 -10.65
CA PHE A 66 6.47 8.82 -10.41
C PHE A 66 7.35 10.04 -10.10
N THR A 67 6.86 10.95 -9.25
CA THR A 67 7.60 12.14 -8.80
C THR A 67 7.61 12.20 -7.28
N PHE A 68 8.64 12.82 -6.68
CA PHE A 68 8.74 12.90 -5.22
C PHE A 68 7.55 13.56 -4.52
N PRO A 69 6.99 14.69 -5.02
CA PRO A 69 5.81 15.28 -4.40
C PRO A 69 4.61 14.32 -4.39
N LYS A 70 4.46 13.52 -5.45
CA LYS A 70 3.36 12.56 -5.56
C LYS A 70 3.55 11.33 -4.67
N PHE A 71 4.79 10.85 -4.50
CA PHE A 71 5.08 9.82 -3.50
C PHE A 71 4.82 10.32 -2.07
N HIS A 72 5.15 11.57 -1.77
CA HIS A 72 4.85 12.16 -0.46
C HIS A 72 3.34 12.29 -0.21
N GLU A 73 2.57 12.69 -1.23
CA GLU A 73 1.10 12.71 -1.19
C GLU A 73 0.52 11.30 -0.92
N THR A 74 1.03 10.27 -1.58
CA THR A 74 0.65 8.87 -1.31
C THR A 74 0.99 8.46 0.12
N ALA A 75 2.19 8.82 0.61
CA ALA A 75 2.62 8.48 1.96
C ALA A 75 1.69 9.09 3.02
N GLU A 76 1.30 10.36 2.87
CA GLU A 76 0.31 10.99 3.74
C GLU A 76 -1.06 10.33 3.64
N TYR A 77 -1.55 9.98 2.44
CA TYR A 77 -2.80 9.24 2.28
C TYR A 77 -2.78 7.90 3.04
N VAL A 78 -1.70 7.13 2.91
CA VAL A 78 -1.56 5.84 3.60
C VAL A 78 -1.50 6.04 5.11
N LYS A 79 -0.74 7.03 5.59
CA LYS A 79 -0.67 7.37 7.01
C LYS A 79 -2.04 7.72 7.59
N GLN A 80 -2.83 8.55 6.90
CA GLN A 80 -4.19 8.88 7.33
C GLN A 80 -5.10 7.65 7.31
N SER A 81 -4.95 6.78 6.30
CA SER A 81 -5.70 5.52 6.22
C SER A 81 -5.40 4.59 7.39
N MET A 82 -4.11 4.43 7.75
CA MET A 82 -3.66 3.64 8.90
C MET A 82 -4.22 4.21 10.21
N LYS A 83 -4.16 5.53 10.40
CA LYS A 83 -4.77 6.18 11.56
C LYS A 83 -6.29 6.00 11.60
N GLY A 84 -6.95 6.09 10.45
CA GLY A 84 -8.40 5.91 10.32
C GLY A 84 -8.91 4.52 10.71
N ILE A 85 -8.07 3.49 10.60
CA ILE A 85 -8.39 2.12 11.05
C ILE A 85 -7.93 1.83 12.48
N GLY A 86 -7.43 2.85 13.21
CA GLY A 86 -7.08 2.75 14.62
C GLY A 86 -5.62 2.41 14.91
N LEU A 87 -4.71 2.49 13.93
CA LEU A 87 -3.27 2.37 14.23
C LEU A 87 -2.78 3.65 14.90
N GLU A 88 -2.05 3.47 15.99
CA GLU A 88 -1.37 4.53 16.73
C GLU A 88 0.10 4.64 16.27
N GLU A 89 0.77 5.75 16.65
CA GLU A 89 2.20 5.96 16.38
C GLU A 89 2.61 5.89 14.89
N VAL A 90 1.70 6.24 13.98
CA VAL A 90 1.98 6.25 12.53
C VAL A 90 2.73 7.53 12.12
N GLU A 91 3.98 7.36 11.69
CA GLU A 91 4.88 8.42 11.25
C GLU A 91 5.34 8.25 9.79
N LEU A 92 5.72 9.36 9.17
CA LEU A 92 6.43 9.31 7.89
C LEU A 92 7.93 9.34 8.16
N SER A 93 8.61 8.24 7.83
CA SER A 93 10.06 8.18 7.86
C SER A 93 10.64 8.68 6.54
N GLY A 94 11.56 9.63 6.60
CA GLY A 94 12.33 10.08 5.45
C GLY A 94 13.62 9.28 5.33
N ALA A 95 13.76 8.48 4.26
CA ALA A 95 15.04 7.86 3.94
C ALA A 95 15.91 8.85 3.13
N PRO A 96 17.09 9.25 3.62
CA PRO A 96 17.96 10.17 2.89
C PRO A 96 18.51 9.48 1.64
N ALA A 97 18.26 10.07 0.47
CA ALA A 97 18.71 9.55 -0.83
C ALA A 97 19.97 10.29 -1.32
N ASP A 98 21.03 10.21 -0.50
CA ASP A 98 22.27 10.99 -0.61
C ASP A 98 23.46 10.21 -1.20
N GLY A 99 23.29 8.92 -1.50
CA GLY A 99 24.38 8.07 -2.00
C GLY A 99 25.35 7.56 -0.93
N SER A 100 25.16 7.90 0.35
CA SER A 100 26.14 7.64 1.42
C SER A 100 25.54 7.07 2.71
N SER A 101 24.32 7.47 3.05
CA SER A 101 23.60 6.98 4.22
C SER A 101 23.32 5.48 4.08
N GLN A 102 23.47 4.73 5.17
CA GLN A 102 23.21 3.29 5.19
C GLN A 102 21.94 2.96 6.00
N SER A 103 21.13 2.03 5.50
CA SER A 103 20.01 1.42 6.21
C SER A 103 20.19 -0.09 6.20
N GLY A 104 20.53 -0.67 7.34
CA GLY A 104 20.98 -2.06 7.43
C GLY A 104 22.25 -2.27 6.60
N PHE A 105 22.17 -3.13 5.60
CA PHE A 105 23.27 -3.44 4.67
C PHE A 105 23.21 -2.65 3.34
N TRP A 106 22.25 -1.72 3.19
CA TRP A 106 22.01 -1.01 1.94
C TRP A 106 22.44 0.45 2.04
N THR A 107 23.32 0.90 1.14
CA THR A 107 23.58 2.33 0.93
C THR A 107 22.44 2.94 0.13
N MET A 108 21.86 4.02 0.62
CA MET A 108 20.76 4.72 -0.04
C MET A 108 21.25 5.33 -1.36
N PRO A 109 20.51 5.15 -2.47
CA PRO A 109 20.92 5.69 -3.77
C PRO A 109 20.78 7.21 -3.80
N LEU A 110 21.47 7.85 -4.74
CA LEU A 110 21.20 9.26 -5.07
C LEU A 110 19.81 9.37 -5.73
N ALA A 111 18.94 10.20 -5.14
CA ALA A 111 17.63 10.48 -5.69
C ALA A 111 17.71 11.33 -6.96
N TRP A 112 16.98 10.93 -8.01
CA TRP A 112 16.80 11.72 -9.22
C TRP A 112 15.32 11.80 -9.61
N ASP A 113 14.83 13.02 -9.86
CA ASP A 113 13.46 13.32 -10.29
C ASP A 113 13.49 14.07 -11.62
N VAL A 114 12.94 13.44 -12.67
CA VAL A 114 12.97 13.97 -14.04
C VAL A 114 11.93 15.07 -14.18
N LYS A 115 12.36 16.27 -14.58
CA LYS A 115 11.44 17.43 -14.75
C LYS A 115 10.68 17.38 -16.07
N ALA A 116 11.31 16.92 -17.14
CA ALA A 116 10.70 16.77 -18.44
C ALA A 116 11.44 15.73 -19.29
N ALA A 117 10.71 15.06 -20.17
CA ALA A 117 11.24 14.23 -21.24
C ALA A 117 10.50 14.56 -22.54
N ARG A 118 11.20 14.55 -23.67
CA ARG A 118 10.62 14.79 -25.00
C ARG A 118 10.87 13.57 -25.88
N LEU A 119 9.80 13.10 -26.53
CA LEU A 119 9.89 12.10 -27.59
C LEU A 119 9.75 12.79 -28.93
N GLU A 120 10.70 12.57 -29.83
CA GLU A 120 10.70 13.09 -31.20
C GLU A 120 10.71 11.92 -32.18
N ILE A 121 9.77 11.92 -33.13
CA ILE A 121 9.79 10.97 -34.25
C ILE A 121 10.65 11.59 -35.34
N VAL A 122 11.84 11.03 -35.52
CA VAL A 122 12.85 11.53 -36.48
C VAL A 122 12.56 11.03 -37.91
N ASP A 123 12.11 9.79 -38.04
CA ASP A 123 11.74 9.17 -39.32
C ASP A 123 10.65 8.10 -39.06
N PRO A 124 9.52 8.12 -39.78
CA PRO A 124 9.16 9.04 -40.87
C PRO A 124 8.77 10.43 -40.37
N PRO A 125 9.03 11.49 -41.15
CA PRO A 125 8.54 12.82 -40.82
C PRO A 125 7.01 12.76 -40.69
N LEU A 126 6.49 13.06 -39.50
CA LEU A 126 5.06 13.17 -39.30
C LEU A 126 4.53 14.31 -40.17
N PRO A 127 3.41 14.12 -40.90
CA PRO A 127 2.81 15.22 -41.63
C PRO A 127 2.45 16.33 -40.63
N ILE A 128 2.91 17.54 -40.93
CA ILE A 128 2.67 18.73 -40.11
C ILE A 128 1.15 18.93 -40.08
N ILE A 129 0.53 18.67 -38.93
CA ILE A 129 -0.94 18.68 -38.79
C ILE A 129 -1.41 20.12 -38.70
N GLY A 130 -1.45 20.80 -39.85
CA GLY A 130 -2.35 21.92 -40.06
C GLY A 130 -3.75 21.37 -40.30
N THR A 131 -4.55 21.29 -39.23
CA THR A 131 -6.01 21.06 -39.24
C THR A 131 -6.46 19.64 -39.66
N SER A 132 -7.22 18.98 -38.78
CA SER A 132 -8.00 17.77 -39.06
C SER A 132 -7.21 16.53 -39.49
N LEU A 133 -6.56 15.85 -38.53
CA LEU A 133 -6.17 14.45 -38.74
C LEU A 133 -7.38 13.53 -38.53
N HIS A 134 -7.97 13.11 -39.65
CA HIS A 134 -8.99 12.07 -39.73
C HIS A 134 -8.40 10.72 -39.30
N TRP A 135 -9.10 9.98 -38.44
CA TRP A 135 -8.69 8.66 -37.89
C TRP A 135 -8.31 7.59 -38.95
N GLN A 136 -8.58 7.83 -40.23
CA GLN A 136 -8.19 6.95 -41.33
C GLN A 136 -6.68 6.96 -41.60
N THR A 137 -5.99 8.09 -41.45
CA THR A 137 -4.55 8.20 -41.78
C THR A 137 -3.67 7.38 -40.81
N ILE A 138 -4.04 7.34 -39.53
CA ILE A 138 -3.34 6.51 -38.52
C ILE A 138 -3.54 5.02 -38.82
N ARG A 139 -4.71 4.63 -39.32
CA ARG A 139 -5.05 3.22 -39.62
C ARG A 139 -4.32 2.72 -40.86
N GLU A 140 -4.26 3.54 -41.90
CA GLU A 140 -3.44 3.32 -43.11
C GLU A 140 -1.96 3.13 -42.77
N PHE A 141 -1.43 3.96 -41.86
CA PHE A 141 -0.03 3.85 -41.42
C PHE A 141 0.25 2.54 -40.69
N ARG A 142 -0.65 2.11 -39.80
CA ARG A 142 -0.55 0.82 -39.11
C ARG A 142 -0.57 -0.35 -40.10
N HIS A 143 -1.51 -0.34 -41.04
CA HIS A 143 -1.61 -1.38 -42.05
C HIS A 143 -0.36 -1.44 -42.95
N ARG A 144 0.25 -0.29 -43.26
CA ARG A 144 1.47 -0.22 -44.07
C ARG A 144 2.71 -0.74 -43.32
N LEU A 145 2.80 -0.51 -42.01
CA LEU A 145 3.85 -1.12 -41.16
C LEU A 145 3.71 -2.64 -41.08
N GLU A 146 2.48 -3.15 -40.88
CA GLU A 146 2.21 -4.58 -40.81
C GLU A 146 2.50 -5.29 -42.15
N CYS A 147 2.10 -4.70 -43.29
CA CYS A 147 2.45 -5.22 -44.61
C CYS A 147 3.95 -5.12 -44.94
N GLY A 148 4.63 -4.06 -44.52
CA GLY A 148 6.06 -3.83 -44.76
C GLY A 148 6.97 -4.83 -44.02
N VAL A 149 6.60 -5.21 -42.79
CA VAL A 149 7.30 -6.24 -42.01
C VAL A 149 7.17 -7.62 -42.68
N GLY A 150 5.99 -7.96 -43.19
CA GLY A 150 5.75 -9.22 -43.90
C GLY A 150 6.60 -9.38 -45.17
N GLN A 151 6.76 -8.32 -45.97
CA GLN A 151 7.57 -8.38 -47.19
C GLN A 151 9.08 -8.49 -46.92
N ARG A 152 9.57 -7.93 -45.81
CA ARG A 152 10.99 -8.01 -45.43
C ARG A 152 11.37 -9.42 -44.95
N LEU A 153 10.46 -10.11 -44.25
CA LEU A 153 10.65 -11.50 -43.84
C LEU A 153 10.64 -12.47 -45.03
N GLN A 154 9.74 -12.26 -46.01
CA GLN A 154 9.69 -13.11 -47.23
C GLN A 154 10.92 -12.96 -48.13
N LYS A 155 11.45 -11.73 -48.30
CA LYS A 155 12.70 -11.51 -49.05
C LYS A 155 13.94 -12.04 -48.34
N GLY A 156 13.93 -12.11 -47.01
CA GLY A 156 15.00 -12.71 -46.21
C GLY A 156 15.03 -14.25 -46.26
N ALA A 157 13.88 -14.90 -46.46
CA ALA A 157 13.80 -16.35 -46.63
C ALA A 157 14.28 -16.82 -48.02
N ARG A 158 14.01 -16.06 -49.08
CA ARG A 158 14.38 -16.42 -50.47
C ARG A 158 15.86 -16.23 -50.82
N ARG A 159 16.65 -15.59 -49.94
CA ARG A 159 18.12 -15.45 -50.09
C ARG A 159 18.90 -16.58 -49.39
N ARG A 160 18.22 -17.49 -48.68
CA ARG A 160 18.83 -18.61 -47.94
C ARG A 160 18.42 -20.00 -48.45
N SER A 161 17.87 -20.07 -49.67
CA SER A 161 17.61 -21.31 -50.41
C SER A 161 18.53 -21.41 -51.61
#